data_AF-A0A2S0WVQ9-F1
#
_entry.id   AF-A0A2S0WVQ9-F1
#
_cell.length_a   1.000
_cell.length_b   1.000
_cell.length_c   1.000
_cell.angle_alpha   90.00
_cell.angle_beta   90.00
_cell.angle_gamma   90.00
#
_symmetry.space_group_name_H-M   'P 1'
#
loop_
_entity.id
_entity.type
_entity.pdbx_description
1 polymer ?
#
loop_
_entity_poly.entity_id
_entity_poly.type
_entity_poly.pdbx_seq_one_letter_code
_entity_poly.pdbx_strand_id
1 'polypeptide(L)'
;MLTLLPTTPAAATDSSESCWYDVDTDEIGCFDASLDPHEQIELATGAELVAVPTGSNGGRSSADSSTIATVYLLATVWDSTSYAGQSMSYYTSNANICAGVAHGFPDLLSWKDRIESLQSYNGCVTWLYDDFGTLGLEYGPVSSSTNLGTFNNEARSMYIE
;
A
#
# COMPACT_ATOMS: atom_id res chain seq x y z
N MET A 1 20.65 -17.02 51.16
CA MET A 1 20.11 -15.78 50.59
C MET A 1 20.13 -15.97 49.08
N LEU A 2 18.99 -16.33 48.48
CA LEU A 2 18.88 -16.73 47.08
C LEU A 2 18.33 -15.54 46.29
N THR A 3 19.14 -14.96 45.41
CA THR A 3 18.75 -13.80 44.60
C THR A 3 18.09 -14.31 43.32
N LEU A 4 16.78 -14.05 43.17
CA LEU A 4 16.03 -14.28 41.93
C LEU A 4 16.46 -13.23 40.88
N LEU A 5 16.88 -13.69 39.71
CA LEU A 5 17.06 -12.84 38.53
C LEU A 5 15.69 -12.49 37.93
N PRO A 6 15.43 -11.23 37.54
CA PRO A 6 14.24 -10.90 36.78
C PRO A 6 14.35 -11.49 35.37
N THR A 7 13.33 -12.25 34.98
CA THR A 7 13.09 -12.68 33.59
C THR A 7 12.62 -11.45 32.82
N THR A 8 13.43 -10.94 31.89
CA THR A 8 13.01 -9.87 30.97
C THR A 8 11.85 -10.39 30.12
N PRO A 9 10.71 -9.67 30.05
CA PRO A 9 9.64 -10.02 29.12
C PRO A 9 10.10 -9.80 27.68
N ALA A 10 9.83 -10.77 26.82
CA ALA A 10 9.95 -10.62 25.37
C ALA A 10 8.85 -9.68 24.85
N ALA A 11 9.23 -8.61 24.14
CA ALA A 11 8.39 -7.77 23.28
C ALA A 11 9.35 -6.82 22.52
N ALA A 12 9.27 -6.57 21.21
CA ALA A 12 8.30 -6.90 20.18
C ALA A 12 9.05 -7.50 18.99
N THR A 13 8.43 -8.41 18.25
CA THR A 13 8.81 -8.59 16.85
C THR A 13 8.51 -7.27 16.16
N ASP A 14 9.53 -6.46 15.92
CA ASP A 14 9.52 -5.47 14.85
C ASP A 14 8.97 -6.20 13.63
N SER A 15 7.72 -5.97 13.28
CA SER A 15 7.21 -6.47 12.00
C SER A 15 7.89 -5.60 10.96
N SER A 16 9.13 -5.95 10.60
CA SER A 16 9.89 -5.33 9.52
C SER A 16 9.32 -5.78 8.18
N GLU A 17 8.00 -5.83 8.06
CA GLU A 17 7.28 -6.44 6.96
C GLU A 17 6.50 -5.37 6.20
N SER A 18 6.66 -5.40 4.89
CA SER A 18 5.76 -4.74 3.95
C SER A 18 4.74 -5.77 3.48
N CYS A 19 3.61 -5.31 2.97
CA CYS A 19 2.55 -6.19 2.50
C CYS A 19 1.98 -5.72 1.16
N TRP A 20 1.31 -6.62 0.48
CA TRP A 20 0.43 -6.34 -0.64
C TRP A 20 -1.00 -6.78 -0.33
N TYR A 21 -1.97 -6.17 -1.03
CA TYR A 21 -3.39 -6.46 -0.95
C TYR A 21 -3.94 -6.63 -2.37
N ASP A 22 -4.54 -7.79 -2.66
CA ASP A 22 -5.31 -8.02 -3.88
C ASP A 22 -6.75 -7.56 -3.69
N VAL A 23 -7.15 -6.49 -4.37
CA VAL A 23 -8.49 -5.90 -4.24
C VAL A 23 -9.60 -6.73 -4.89
N ASP A 24 -9.24 -7.74 -5.68
CA ASP A 24 -10.21 -8.61 -6.32
C ASP A 24 -10.62 -9.79 -5.41
N THR A 25 -9.71 -10.20 -4.53
CA THR A 25 -9.84 -11.42 -3.71
C THR A 25 -9.80 -11.18 -2.20
N ASP A 26 -9.48 -9.95 -1.78
CA ASP A 26 -9.20 -9.58 -0.39
C ASP A 26 -8.03 -10.37 0.25
N GLU A 27 -7.12 -10.89 -0.58
CA GLU A 27 -5.91 -11.58 -0.14
C GLU A 27 -4.82 -10.59 0.28
N ILE A 28 -4.14 -10.89 1.39
CA ILE A 28 -3.00 -10.12 1.90
C ILE A 28 -1.80 -11.05 2.02
N GLY A 29 -0.67 -10.64 1.43
CA GLY A 29 0.62 -11.27 1.65
C GLY A 29 1.64 -10.27 2.18
N CYS A 30 2.44 -10.68 3.15
CA CYS A 30 3.50 -9.87 3.73
C CYS A 30 4.87 -10.48 3.46
N PHE A 31 5.87 -9.62 3.38
CA PHE A 31 7.24 -9.95 2.99
C PHE A 31 8.21 -9.02 3.73
N ASP A 32 9.49 -9.39 3.78
CA ASP A 32 10.53 -8.57 4.39
C ASP A 32 10.60 -7.18 3.74
N ALA A 33 10.48 -6.11 4.53
CA ALA A 33 10.41 -4.73 4.05
C ALA A 33 11.67 -4.25 3.32
N SER A 34 12.77 -5.01 3.36
CA SER A 34 13.97 -4.74 2.54
C SER A 34 13.84 -5.19 1.09
N LEU A 35 12.83 -6.00 0.76
CA LEU A 35 12.56 -6.49 -0.59
C LEU A 35 11.74 -5.49 -1.41
N ASP A 36 11.89 -5.53 -2.73
CA ASP A 36 11.16 -4.67 -3.66
C ASP A 36 9.68 -5.11 -3.74
N PRO A 37 8.70 -4.24 -3.39
CA PRO A 37 7.28 -4.61 -3.39
C PRO A 37 6.76 -5.08 -4.76
N HIS A 38 7.29 -4.53 -5.87
CA HIS A 38 6.84 -4.92 -7.20
C HIS A 38 7.25 -6.36 -7.51
N GLU A 39 8.51 -6.71 -7.23
CA GLU A 39 9.00 -8.09 -7.40
C GLU A 39 8.22 -9.08 -6.52
N GLN A 40 7.86 -8.70 -5.29
CA GLN A 40 7.09 -9.58 -4.41
C GLN A 40 5.66 -9.83 -4.90
N ILE A 41 5.01 -8.83 -5.51
CA ILE A 41 3.70 -9.02 -6.15
C ILE A 41 3.81 -9.94 -7.37
N GLU A 42 4.81 -9.74 -8.23
CA GLU A 42 5.04 -10.61 -9.40
C GLU A 42 5.32 -12.06 -8.99
N LEU A 43 6.11 -12.27 -7.93
CA LEU A 43 6.40 -13.60 -7.37
C LEU A 43 5.15 -14.27 -6.80
N ALA A 44 4.32 -13.53 -6.07
CA ALA A 44 3.10 -14.06 -5.46
C ALA A 44 2.04 -14.43 -6.51
N THR A 45 1.89 -13.60 -7.53
CA THR A 45 0.84 -13.75 -8.56
C THR A 45 1.27 -14.61 -9.75
N GLY A 46 2.58 -14.72 -10.01
CA GLY A 46 3.10 -15.27 -11.26
C GLY A 46 2.74 -14.41 -12.49
N ALA A 47 2.33 -13.16 -12.28
CA ALA A 47 1.89 -12.20 -13.29
C ALA A 47 2.89 -11.05 -13.42
N GLU A 48 2.91 -10.39 -14.58
CA GLU A 48 3.65 -9.14 -14.76
C GLU A 48 2.91 -8.00 -14.05
N LEU A 49 3.64 -7.17 -13.29
CA LEU A 49 3.07 -6.01 -12.61
C LEU A 49 3.24 -4.73 -13.43
N VAL A 50 2.13 -4.13 -13.85
CA VAL A 50 2.12 -2.79 -14.43
C VAL A 50 2.05 -1.77 -13.30
N ALA A 51 3.08 -0.94 -13.17
CA ALA A 51 3.22 0.07 -12.13
C ALA A 51 3.79 1.37 -12.71
N VAL A 52 2.92 2.19 -13.30
CA VAL A 52 3.27 3.51 -13.84
C VAL A 52 2.85 4.58 -12.83
N PRO A 53 3.77 5.27 -12.14
CA PRO A 53 3.38 6.32 -11.17
C PRO A 53 2.48 7.37 -11.82
N THR A 54 1.32 7.63 -11.22
CA THR A 54 0.36 8.62 -11.76
C THR A 54 1.00 10.00 -11.82
N GLY A 55 0.86 10.68 -12.95
CA GLY A 55 1.47 11.98 -13.20
C GLY A 55 2.94 11.93 -13.65
N SER A 56 3.53 10.74 -13.80
CA SER A 56 4.87 10.55 -14.36
C SER A 56 4.83 10.04 -15.81
N ASN A 57 5.78 10.49 -16.64
CA ASN A 57 5.95 10.01 -18.02
C ASN A 57 6.88 8.78 -18.13
N GLY A 58 7.36 8.24 -17.00
CA GLY A 58 8.27 7.10 -16.95
C GLY A 58 7.78 6.11 -15.90
N GLY A 59 7.25 4.97 -16.36
CA GLY A 59 6.80 3.88 -15.50
C GLY A 59 7.21 2.53 -16.08
N ARG A 60 7.00 1.47 -15.30
CA ARG A 60 7.05 0.10 -15.82
C ARG A 60 5.79 -0.12 -16.66
N SER A 61 5.88 0.23 -17.94
CA SER A 61 4.86 -0.12 -18.92
C SER A 61 4.98 -1.61 -19.23
N SER A 62 3.85 -2.32 -19.32
CA SER A 62 3.84 -3.67 -19.89
C SER A 62 4.55 -3.65 -21.24
N ALA A 63 5.62 -4.43 -21.36
CA ALA A 63 6.28 -4.61 -22.64
C ALA A 63 5.42 -5.56 -23.49
N ASP A 64 5.08 -5.12 -24.70
CA ASP A 64 4.10 -5.76 -25.57
C ASP A 64 4.38 -7.27 -25.80
N SER A 65 3.32 -8.07 -25.62
CA SER A 65 3.16 -9.47 -26.01
C SER A 65 3.97 -10.55 -25.27
N SER A 66 3.44 -10.97 -24.12
CA SER A 66 3.64 -12.34 -23.62
C SER A 66 2.32 -12.90 -23.07
N THR A 67 2.11 -14.22 -23.14
CA THR A 67 0.95 -14.95 -22.58
C THR A 67 0.88 -14.94 -21.04
N ILE A 68 1.64 -14.07 -20.39
CA ILE A 68 1.71 -13.95 -18.93
C ILE A 68 0.52 -13.12 -18.47
N ALA A 69 -0.14 -13.55 -17.39
CA ALA A 69 -1.21 -12.76 -16.77
C ALA A 69 -0.65 -11.40 -16.34
N THR A 70 -1.49 -10.37 -16.32
CA THR A 70 -1.08 -9.01 -15.94
C THR A 70 -1.87 -8.59 -14.72
N VAL A 71 -1.19 -7.96 -13.77
CA VAL A 71 -1.79 -7.27 -12.62
C VAL A 71 -1.35 -5.81 -12.63
N TYR A 72 -2.15 -4.95 -11.99
CA TYR A 72 -2.03 -3.51 -12.06
C TYR A 72 -1.96 -2.94 -10.65
N LEU A 73 -0.85 -2.24 -10.35
CA LEU A 73 -0.70 -1.53 -9.09
C LEU A 73 -1.64 -0.32 -9.07
N LEU A 74 -2.33 -0.10 -7.95
CA LEU A 74 -3.28 0.99 -7.77
C LEU A 74 -2.67 2.09 -6.90
N ALA A 75 -2.15 1.71 -5.74
CA ALA A 75 -1.47 2.61 -4.82
C ALA A 75 -0.47 1.83 -3.95
N THR A 76 0.55 2.54 -3.48
CA THR A 76 1.38 2.11 -2.35
C THR A 76 1.38 3.21 -1.30
N VAL A 77 1.20 2.82 -0.05
CA VAL A 77 1.28 3.71 1.13
C VAL A 77 2.45 3.27 2.00
N TRP A 78 3.09 4.21 2.67
CA TRP A 78 4.27 3.97 3.52
C TRP A 78 4.09 4.56 4.91
N ASP A 79 4.71 3.90 5.89
CA ASP A 79 4.68 4.33 7.30
C ASP A 79 5.76 5.35 7.68
N SER A 80 6.54 5.81 6.71
CA SER A 80 7.46 6.94 6.86
C SER A 80 7.36 7.87 5.65
N THR A 81 7.76 9.11 5.85
CA THR A 81 7.90 10.10 4.77
C THR A 81 8.87 9.64 3.67
N SER A 82 8.73 10.24 2.49
CA SER A 82 9.58 10.06 1.30
C SER A 82 9.60 8.64 0.73
N TYR A 83 8.46 7.94 0.79
CA TYR A 83 8.27 6.59 0.24
C TYR A 83 9.23 5.56 0.86
N ALA A 84 9.41 5.65 2.18
CA ALA A 84 10.34 4.83 2.94
C ALA A 84 9.62 4.10 4.08
N GLY A 85 10.31 3.13 4.68
CA GLY A 85 9.74 2.31 5.75
C GLY A 85 8.94 1.14 5.21
N GLN A 86 8.06 0.60 6.06
CA GLN A 86 7.15 -0.48 5.65
C GLN A 86 6.13 0.08 4.67
N SER A 87 5.62 -0.77 3.79
CA SER A 87 4.64 -0.39 2.77
C SER A 87 3.45 -1.33 2.71
N MET A 88 2.30 -0.79 2.29
CA MET A 88 1.15 -1.58 1.82
C MET A 88 0.87 -1.21 0.37
N SER A 89 0.92 -2.20 -0.52
CA SER A 89 0.68 -2.05 -1.96
C SER A 89 -0.64 -2.70 -2.37
N TYR A 90 -1.52 -1.95 -3.02
CA TYR A 90 -2.84 -2.43 -3.46
C TYR A 90 -2.82 -2.66 -4.96
N TYR A 91 -3.24 -3.84 -5.42
CA TYR A 91 -3.26 -4.18 -6.84
C TYR A 91 -4.54 -4.93 -7.23
N THR A 92 -4.80 -5.01 -8.53
CA THR A 92 -5.92 -5.75 -9.14
C THR A 92 -5.46 -6.49 -10.40
N SER A 93 -6.17 -7.54 -10.78
CA SER A 93 -6.08 -8.20 -12.09
C SER A 93 -7.04 -7.58 -13.14
N ASN A 94 -7.94 -6.70 -12.72
CA ASN A 94 -8.90 -6.04 -13.60
C ASN A 94 -8.24 -4.92 -14.41
N ALA A 95 -8.18 -5.06 -15.73
CA ALA A 95 -7.59 -4.06 -16.62
C ALA A 95 -8.39 -2.75 -16.71
N ASN A 96 -9.66 -2.70 -16.25
CA ASN A 96 -10.45 -1.46 -16.16
C ASN A 96 -10.12 -0.68 -14.89
N ILE A 97 -8.83 -0.45 -14.65
CA ILE A 97 -8.34 0.31 -13.50
C ILE A 97 -8.69 1.80 -13.62
N CYS A 98 -9.17 2.37 -12.52
CA CYS A 98 -9.21 3.83 -12.30
C CYS A 98 -9.89 4.65 -13.41
N ALA A 99 -10.86 4.00 -14.06
CA ALA A 99 -11.69 4.52 -15.14
C ALA A 99 -13.15 4.14 -14.89
N GLY A 100 -13.67 4.54 -13.72
CA GLY A 100 -15.03 4.22 -13.25
C GLY A 100 -15.15 2.98 -12.38
N VAL A 101 -14.02 2.36 -12.00
CA VAL A 101 -13.93 1.35 -10.95
C VAL A 101 -13.11 1.95 -9.82
N ALA A 102 -13.66 1.92 -8.62
CA ALA A 102 -13.01 2.44 -7.43
C ALA A 102 -13.04 1.40 -6.31
N HIS A 103 -12.03 1.47 -5.44
CA HIS A 103 -11.81 0.53 -4.35
C HIS A 103 -11.83 1.28 -3.03
N GLY A 104 -12.82 0.96 -2.19
CA GLY A 104 -13.00 1.54 -0.87
C GLY A 104 -12.52 0.58 0.22
N PHE A 105 -11.72 1.10 1.15
CA PHE A 105 -11.20 0.40 2.31
C PHE A 105 -11.78 1.07 3.56
N PRO A 106 -12.96 0.64 4.04
CA PRO A 106 -13.64 1.31 5.15
C PRO A 106 -12.90 1.20 6.49
N ASP A 107 -11.96 0.27 6.61
CA ASP A 107 -11.06 0.10 7.75
C ASP A 107 -9.68 -0.33 7.23
N LEU A 108 -8.63 0.43 7.56
CA LEU A 108 -7.24 0.11 7.22
C LEU A 108 -6.63 -0.95 8.15
N LEU A 109 -7.37 -1.47 9.12
CA LEU A 109 -6.97 -2.56 10.01
C LEU A 109 -5.65 -2.25 10.74
N SER A 110 -4.60 -3.06 10.53
CA SER A 110 -3.27 -2.86 11.11
C SER A 110 -2.49 -1.69 10.50
N TRP A 111 -3.01 -1.09 9.43
CA TRP A 111 -2.45 0.07 8.74
C TRP A 111 -3.08 1.41 9.13
N LYS A 112 -4.08 1.40 10.01
CA LYS A 112 -4.65 2.62 10.58
C LYS A 112 -3.58 3.42 11.33
N ASP A 113 -3.69 4.74 11.28
CA ASP A 113 -2.85 5.68 12.02
C ASP A 113 -1.33 5.49 11.74
N ARG A 114 -0.95 4.99 10.55
CA ARG A 114 0.47 4.73 10.17
C ARG A 114 0.96 5.51 8.97
N ILE A 115 0.08 5.91 8.06
CA ILE A 115 0.50 6.39 6.73
C ILE A 115 1.12 7.79 6.83
N GLU A 116 2.29 7.96 6.25
CA GLU A 116 3.01 9.24 6.19
C GLU A 116 3.44 9.65 4.78
N SER A 117 3.40 8.73 3.81
CA SER A 117 3.56 9.05 2.39
C SER A 117 2.83 8.04 1.50
N LEU A 118 2.53 8.42 0.25
CA LEU A 118 1.81 7.57 -0.70
C LEU A 118 2.12 7.89 -2.16
N GLN A 119 1.92 6.90 -3.03
CA GLN A 119 2.07 7.00 -4.48
C GLN A 119 0.95 6.20 -5.12
N SER A 120 0.16 6.85 -5.95
CA SER A 120 -0.87 6.23 -6.80
C SER A 120 -0.25 5.89 -8.16
N TYR A 121 -0.78 4.86 -8.82
CA TYR A 121 -0.25 4.31 -10.06
C TYR A 121 -1.33 4.18 -11.14
N ASN A 122 -0.90 4.03 -12.38
CA ASN A 122 -1.70 3.71 -13.54
C ASN A 122 -2.90 4.63 -13.79
N GLY A 123 -2.75 5.91 -13.44
CA GLY A 123 -3.80 6.91 -13.60
C GLY A 123 -4.69 7.08 -12.37
N CYS A 124 -4.57 6.20 -11.38
CA CYS A 124 -5.29 6.29 -10.12
C CYS A 124 -4.85 7.48 -9.28
N VAL A 125 -5.76 7.94 -8.42
CA VAL A 125 -5.59 8.88 -7.32
C VAL A 125 -6.15 8.27 -6.04
N THR A 126 -5.58 8.67 -4.91
CA THR A 126 -5.95 8.12 -3.60
C THR A 126 -6.51 9.22 -2.70
N TRP A 127 -7.49 8.84 -1.88
CA TRP A 127 -8.00 9.62 -0.76
C TRP A 127 -7.78 8.87 0.54
N LEU A 128 -7.36 9.60 1.56
CA LEU A 128 -7.27 9.12 2.93
C LEU A 128 -8.26 9.87 3.82
N TYR A 129 -8.81 9.16 4.80
CA TYR A 129 -9.86 9.66 5.68
C TYR A 129 -9.50 9.36 7.14
N ASP A 130 -9.74 10.29 8.05
CA ASP A 130 -9.41 10.15 9.48
C ASP A 130 -10.43 9.35 10.31
N ASP A 131 -11.56 8.99 9.69
CA ASP A 131 -12.58 8.12 10.29
C ASP A 131 -12.83 6.88 9.42
N PHE A 132 -13.58 5.92 9.96
CA PHE A 132 -13.97 4.70 9.25
C PHE A 132 -15.01 4.98 8.16
N GLY A 133 -15.06 4.11 7.15
CA GLY A 133 -16.10 4.13 6.13
C GLY A 133 -15.99 5.28 5.13
N THR A 134 -14.78 5.79 4.87
CA THR A 134 -14.50 6.94 3.97
C THR A 134 -15.21 8.22 4.41
N LEU A 135 -15.11 8.53 5.71
CA LEU A 135 -15.77 9.66 6.36
C LEU A 135 -14.76 10.54 7.08
N GLY A 136 -15.20 11.72 7.52
CA GLY A 136 -14.39 12.61 8.36
C GLY A 136 -13.55 13.60 7.54
N LEU A 137 -12.39 13.98 8.09
CA LEU A 137 -11.42 14.83 7.41
C LEU A 137 -10.73 14.03 6.29
N GLU A 138 -10.64 14.66 5.13
CA GLU A 138 -10.11 14.06 3.91
C GLU A 138 -8.73 14.64 3.55
N TYR A 139 -7.84 13.77 3.10
CA TYR A 139 -6.62 14.11 2.38
C TYR A 139 -6.65 13.45 1.00
N GLY A 140 -6.86 14.25 -0.06
CA GLY A 140 -6.97 13.75 -1.43
C GLY A 140 -7.83 14.65 -2.33
N PRO A 141 -8.01 14.29 -3.61
CA PRO A 141 -7.30 13.22 -4.32
C PRO A 141 -5.82 13.54 -4.51
N VAL A 142 -4.96 12.55 -4.38
CA VAL A 142 -3.53 12.70 -4.60
C VAL A 142 -2.96 11.61 -5.50
N SER A 143 -2.19 12.03 -6.51
CA SER A 143 -1.36 11.12 -7.32
C SER A 143 -0.13 10.66 -6.56
N SER A 144 0.45 11.53 -5.73
CA SER A 144 1.59 11.22 -4.88
C SER A 144 1.77 12.28 -3.79
N SER A 145 2.34 11.87 -2.67
CA SER A 145 2.76 12.76 -1.60
C SER A 145 3.89 12.13 -0.80
N THR A 146 5.03 12.82 -0.72
CA THR A 146 6.18 12.38 0.10
C THR A 146 5.99 12.66 1.59
N ASN A 147 4.99 13.46 1.98
CA ASN A 147 4.70 13.79 3.37
C ASN A 147 3.26 14.31 3.48
N LEU A 148 2.42 13.67 4.28
CA LEU A 148 1.03 14.08 4.48
C LEU A 148 0.90 15.29 5.44
N GLY A 149 2.01 15.74 6.04
CA GLY A 149 2.06 16.92 6.88
C GLY A 149 1.29 16.71 8.18
N THR A 150 0.29 17.55 8.41
CA THR A 150 -0.59 17.43 9.59
C THR A 150 -1.49 16.20 9.56
N PHE A 151 -1.54 15.48 8.42
CA PHE A 151 -2.34 14.27 8.26
C PHE A 151 -1.51 12.98 8.43
N ASN A 152 -0.22 13.10 8.75
CA ASN A 152 0.61 11.92 9.06
C ASN A 152 0.00 11.15 10.24
N ASN A 153 -0.12 9.83 10.10
CA ASN A 153 -0.63 8.95 11.14
C ASN A 153 -2.10 9.20 11.54
N GLU A 154 -2.90 9.81 10.65
CA GLU A 154 -4.33 10.06 10.91
C GLU A 154 -5.26 9.11 10.12
N ALA A 155 -4.79 8.53 9.02
CA ALA A 155 -5.65 7.76 8.12
C ALA A 155 -6.20 6.48 8.76
N ARG A 156 -7.52 6.28 8.67
CA ARG A 156 -8.25 5.08 9.14
C ARG A 156 -9.07 4.38 8.06
N SER A 157 -9.45 5.09 7.01
CA SER A 157 -10.04 4.53 5.82
C SER A 157 -9.47 5.18 4.56
N MET A 158 -9.64 4.51 3.42
CA MET A 158 -9.03 4.91 2.16
C MET A 158 -9.98 4.64 1.00
N TYR A 159 -9.83 5.41 -0.07
CA TYR A 159 -10.51 5.22 -1.34
C TYR A 159 -9.53 5.44 -2.49
N ILE A 160 -9.55 4.57 -3.50
CA ILE A 160 -8.70 4.65 -4.69
C ILE A 160 -9.59 4.66 -5.93
N GLU A 161 -9.41 5.63 -6.82
CA GLU A 161 -10.13 5.79 -8.10
C GLU A 161 -9.20 6.27 -9.20
#